data_AF-A0A2P5LZ58-F1
#
_entry.id   AF-A0A2P5LZ58-F1
#
_cell.length_a   1.000
_cell.length_b   1.000
_cell.length_c   1.000
_cell.angle_alpha   90.00
_cell.angle_beta   90.00
_cell.angle_gamma   90.00
#
_symmetry.space_group_name_H-M   'P 1'
#
loop_
_entity.id
_entity.type
_entity.pdbx_description
1 polymer ?
#
loop_
_entity_poly.entity_id
_entity_poly.type
_entity_poly.pdbx_seq_one_letter_code
_entity_poly.pdbx_strand_id
1 'polypeptide(L)' 'MRGVLKEMDSGTWKPGDKMTLKMMLSLRYYKHTIGFRVVHEIDIPNMIRIVNGIDQLALTRRNIGL' A
#
# COMPACT_ATOMS: atom_id res chain seq x y z
N MET A 1 -1.23 5.54 -3.12
CA MET A 1 -0.27 4.44 -2.90
C MET A 1 0.98 4.69 -3.73
N ARG A 2 2.16 4.28 -3.25
CA ARG A 2 3.45 4.44 -3.95
C ARG A 2 4.32 3.21 -3.73
N GLY A 3 4.95 2.73 -4.78
CA GLY A 3 5.72 1.49 -4.78
C GLY A 3 6.35 1.20 -6.12
N VAL A 4 6.78 -0.04 -6.30
CA VAL A 4 7.38 -0.55 -7.54
C VAL A 4 6.48 -1.65 -8.10
N LEU A 5 6.28 -1.67 -9.41
CA LEU A 5 5.61 -2.77 -10.10
C LEU A 5 6.53 -3.99 -10.03
N LYS A 6 6.08 -5.04 -9.33
CA LYS A 6 6.87 -6.26 -9.14
C LYS A 6 6.65 -7.23 -10.30
N GLU A 7 5.42 -7.37 -10.76
CA GLU A 7 5.06 -8.35 -11.78
C GLU A 7 3.87 -7.86 -12.59
N MET A 8 3.87 -8.20 -13.87
CA MET A 8 2.81 -7.91 -14.81
C MET A 8 2.51 -9.18 -15.61
N ASP A 9 1.32 -9.73 -15.40
CA ASP A 9 0.82 -10.93 -16.06
C ASP A 9 -0.33 -10.54 -16.98
N SER A 10 -0.05 -10.64 -18.29
CA SER A 10 -0.99 -10.31 -19.36
C SER A 10 -2.00 -11.42 -19.66
N GLY A 11 -1.96 -12.53 -18.93
CA GLY A 11 -2.86 -13.66 -19.09
C GLY A 11 -2.76 -14.33 -20.47
N THR A 12 -3.76 -15.15 -20.78
CA THR A 12 -3.88 -15.80 -22.09
C THR A 12 -4.81 -15.01 -23.00
N TRP A 13 -4.37 -14.76 -24.23
CA TRP A 13 -5.12 -13.96 -25.19
C TRP A 13 -5.96 -14.91 -26.06
N LYS A 14 -7.29 -14.70 -26.05
CA LYS A 14 -8.23 -15.43 -26.88
C LYS A 14 -9.07 -14.45 -27.70
N PRO A 15 -9.30 -14.69 -29.00
CA PRO A 15 -10.15 -13.82 -29.81
C PRO A 15 -11.57 -13.74 -29.23
N GLY A 16 -12.08 -12.53 -29.02
CA GLY A 16 -13.43 -12.29 -28.51
C GLY A 16 -13.58 -12.25 -26.98
N ASP A 17 -12.58 -12.69 -26.21
CA ASP A 17 -12.61 -12.63 -24.74
C ASP A 17 -12.03 -11.31 -24.21
N LYS A 18 -12.57 -10.88 -23.07
CA LYS A 18 -12.05 -9.70 -22.35
C LYS A 18 -10.71 -10.05 -21.70
N MET A 19 -9.66 -9.35 -22.13
CA MET A 19 -8.33 -9.50 -21.54
C MET A 19 -8.34 -9.06 -20.07
N THR A 20 -7.73 -9.86 -19.20
CA THR A 20 -7.50 -9.49 -17.80
C THR A 20 -6.00 -9.31 -17.58
N LEU A 21 -5.61 -8.08 -17.21
CA LEU A 21 -4.24 -7.76 -16.84
C LEU A 21 -4.12 -7.85 -15.32
N LYS A 22 -3.25 -8.73 -14.83
CA LYS A 22 -2.97 -8.85 -13.41
C LYS A 22 -1.63 -8.19 -13.11
N MET A 23 -1.62 -7.25 -12.18
CA MET A 23 -0.42 -6.52 -11.78
C MET A 23 -0.18 -6.70 -10.29
N MET A 24 1.04 -7.05 -9.91
CA MET A 24 1.45 -7.10 -8.51
C MET A 24 2.36 -5.92 -8.20
N LEU A 25 1.98 -5.11 -7.21
CA LEU A 25 2.74 -3.95 -6.76
C LEU A 25 3.37 -4.22 -5.40
N SER A 26 4.66 -3.92 -5.27
CA SER A 26 5.36 -3.86 -3.98
C SER A 26 5.29 -2.43 -3.45
N LEU A 27 4.42 -2.17 -2.49
CA LEU A 27 4.16 -0.83 -1.96
C LEU A 27 5.16 -0.47 -0.84
N ARG A 28 5.73 0.73 -0.90
CA ARG A 28 6.51 1.34 0.20
C ARG A 28 5.69 2.35 1.01
N TYR A 29 4.65 2.90 0.40
CA TYR A 29 3.71 3.81 1.02
C TYR A 29 2.28 3.50 0.60
N TYR A 30 1.37 3.44 1.56
CA TYR A 30 -0.04 3.19 1.35
C TYR A 30 -0.87 4.12 2.22
N LYS A 31 -1.87 4.75 1.63
CA LYS A 31 -2.86 5.57 2.33
C LYS A 31 -4.24 5.23 1.81
N HIS A 32 -5.13 4.89 2.72
CA HIS A 32 -6.52 4.56 2.48
C HIS A 32 -7.42 5.49 3.27
N THR A 33 -8.33 6.11 2.54
CA THR A 33 -9.28 7.10 3.05
C THR A 33 -10.68 6.68 2.68
N ILE A 34 -11.60 6.74 3.64
CA ILE A 34 -13.03 6.54 3.42
C ILE A 34 -13.71 7.85 3.83
N GLY A 35 -14.32 8.53 2.86
CA GLY A 35 -14.74 9.93 3.03
C GLY A 35 -13.55 10.83 3.34
N PHE A 36 -13.64 11.60 4.44
CA PHE A 36 -12.57 12.50 4.90
C PHE A 36 -11.67 11.88 6.00
N ARG A 37 -11.86 10.60 6.35
CA ARG A 37 -11.11 9.94 7.42
C ARG A 37 -10.03 9.02 6.85
N VAL A 38 -8.83 9.11 7.40
CA VAL A 38 -7.72 8.19 7.11
C VAL A 38 -7.95 6.91 7.91
N VAL A 39 -8.27 5.83 7.20
CA VAL A 39 -8.50 4.50 7.80
C VAL A 39 -7.17 3.80 8.01
N HIS A 40 -6.31 3.81 6.99
CA HIS A 40 -4.98 3.23 7.06
C HIS A 40 -3.96 4.14 6.41
N GLU A 41 -2.85 4.39 7.09
CA GLU A 41 -1.66 4.98 6.51
C GLU A 41 -0.43 4.21 6.96
N ILE A 42 0.32 3.71 5.99
CA ILE A 42 1.49 2.86 6.19
C ILE A 42 2.63 3.47 5.38
N ASP A 43 3.67 3.91 6.09
CA ASP A 43 4.93 4.38 5.54
C ASP A 43 6.07 3.59 6.17
N ILE A 44 6.67 2.70 5.39
CA ILE A 44 7.72 1.81 5.88
C ILE A 44 9.01 2.61 6.18
N PRO A 45 9.55 3.44 5.27
CA PRO A 45 10.74 4.26 5.53
C PRO A 45 10.68 5.10 6.80
N ASN A 46 9.53 5.72 7.08
CA ASN A 46 9.35 6.60 8.23
C ASN A 46 8.77 5.87 9.46
N MET A 47 8.56 4.56 9.37
CA MET A 47 7.91 3.73 10.39
C MET A 47 6.58 4.33 10.90
N ILE A 48 5.74 4.82 9.99
CA ILE A 48 4.42 5.36 10.33
C ILE A 48 3.39 4.27 10.06
N ARG A 49 2.59 3.92 11.06
CA ARG A 49 1.48 2.98 10.90
C ARG A 49 0.25 3.52 11.61
N ILE A 50 -0.52 4.34 10.89
CA ILE A 50 -1.77 4.91 11.39
C ILE A 50 -2.91 3.95 11.04
N VAL A 51 -3.66 3.55 12.07
CA VAL A 51 -4.89 2.76 11.94
C VAL A 51 -6.01 3.54 12.60
N ASN A 52 -7.06 3.86 11.84
CA ASN A 52 -8.19 4.70 12.26
C ASN A 52 -7.75 6.02 12.93
N GLY A 53 -6.69 6.65 12.40
CA GLY A 53 -6.13 7.90 12.93
C GLY A 53 -5.13 7.77 14.07
N ILE A 54 -4.87 6.56 14.61
CA ILE A 54 -3.91 6.34 15.71
C ILE A 54 -2.60 5.76 15.17
N ASP A 55 -1.46 6.43 15.40
CA ASP A 55 -0.13 5.91 15.06
C ASP A 55 0.32 4.83 16.05
N GLN A 56 0.35 3.59 15.56
CA GLN A 56 0.69 2.40 16.33
C GLN A 56 2.20 2.25 16.55
N LEU A 57 3.04 2.93 15.77
CA LEU A 57 4.50 2.81 15.84
C LEU A 57 5.17 4.00 16.54
N ALA A 58 4.39 4.98 17.01
CA ALA A 58 4.92 6.17 17.68
C ALA A 58 5.81 5.83 18.89
N LEU A 59 5.38 4.88 19.73
CA LEU A 59 6.16 4.44 20.89
C LEU A 59 7.45 3.72 20.47
N THR A 60 7.36 2.82 19.49
CA THR A 60 8.51 2.09 18.96
C THR A 60 9.53 3.05 18.35
N ARG A 61 9.07 4.05 17.59
CA ARG A 61 9.91 5.07 16.97
C ARG A 61 10.71 5.84 18.04
N ARG A 62 10.02 6.30 19.09
CA ARG A 62 10.64 6.93 20.26
C ARG A 62 11.66 6.03 20.96
N ASN A 63 11.34 4.75 21.13
CA ASN A 63 12.21 3.81 21.85
C ASN A 63 13.49 3.45 21.09
N ILE A 64 13.49 3.58 19.75
CA ILE A 64 14.68 3.33 18.92
C ILE A 64 15.36 4.61 18.42
N GLY A 65 14.93 5.77 18.91
CA GLY A 65 15.55 7.07 18.62
C GLY A 65 15.24 7.66 17.24
N LEU A 66 14.10 7.30 16.65
CA LEU A 66 13.58 7.85 15.39
C LEU A 66 12.46 8.89 15.63
#